data_AF-A0AAV2EUE6-F1
#
_entry.id   AF-A0AAV2EUE6-F1
#
_cell.length_a   1.000
_cell.length_b   1.000
_cell.length_c   1.000
_cell.angle_alpha   90.00
_cell.angle_beta   90.00
_cell.angle_gamma   90.00
#
_symmetry.space_group_name_H-M   'P 1'
#
loop_
_entity.id
_entity.type
_entity.pdbx_description
1 polymer ?
#
loop_
_entity_poly.entity_id
_entity_poly.type
_entity_poly.pdbx_seq_one_letter_code
_entity_poly.pdbx_strand_id
1 'polypeptide(L)'
;MLVHNLTTNLEVGMAFSSKDTIEDAFSEEAIRRNFKWRVTYYDGKQLHVICRINVGEGCMWQLRAANMKRKGAWIIRTVENNHNCSSSMLSHDHRQLKAKKLGTTIKHLIKAQPYIKIKAIMSR
;
A
#
# COMPACT_ATOMS: atom_id res chain seq x y z
N MET A 1 -6.53 12.94 -17.99
CA MET A 1 -6.32 11.48 -18.08
C MET A 1 -5.16 11.09 -17.18
N LEU A 2 -5.43 10.45 -16.04
CA LEU A 2 -4.50 9.55 -15.34
C LEU A 2 -5.38 8.58 -14.56
N VAL A 3 -5.70 7.44 -15.18
CA VAL A 3 -6.22 6.29 -14.47
C VAL A 3 -5.12 5.82 -13.53
N HIS A 4 -5.37 5.84 -12.22
CA HIS A 4 -4.51 5.14 -11.28
C HIS A 4 -4.61 3.65 -11.63
N ASN A 5 -3.55 3.09 -12.22
CA ASN A 5 -3.46 1.70 -12.63
C ASN A 5 -3.61 0.79 -11.40
N LEU A 6 -4.76 0.11 -11.29
CA LEU A 6 -5.11 -0.80 -10.20
C LEU A 6 -4.44 -2.19 -10.30
N THR A 7 -3.37 -2.36 -11.07
CA THR A 7 -2.97 -3.70 -11.56
C THR A 7 -1.49 -4.05 -11.54
N THR A 8 -0.58 -3.16 -11.14
CA THR A 8 0.86 -3.45 -11.23
C THR A 8 1.42 -3.98 -9.90
N ASN A 9 2.00 -5.18 -9.92
CA ASN A 9 2.81 -5.68 -8.79
C ASN A 9 3.98 -4.73 -8.54
N LEU A 10 4.42 -4.62 -7.28
CA LEU A 10 5.60 -3.83 -6.95
C LEU A 10 6.87 -4.56 -7.40
N GLU A 11 7.66 -3.89 -8.21
CA GLU A 11 8.86 -4.45 -8.84
C GLU A 11 10.10 -3.58 -8.56
N VAL A 12 11.27 -4.23 -8.58
CA VAL A 12 12.55 -3.54 -8.47
C VAL A 12 12.71 -2.59 -9.65
N GLY A 13 13.14 -1.36 -9.37
CA GLY A 13 13.34 -0.31 -10.39
C GLY A 13 12.15 0.63 -10.58
N MET A 14 10.95 0.30 -10.06
CA MET A 14 9.82 1.23 -10.10
C MET A 14 10.15 2.52 -9.34
N ALA A 15 9.81 3.66 -9.95
CA ALA A 15 10.09 4.99 -9.43
C ALA A 15 8.82 5.70 -8.99
N PHE A 16 8.92 6.44 -7.89
CA PHE A 16 7.86 7.18 -7.22
C PHE A 16 8.32 8.61 -6.97
N SER A 17 7.41 9.57 -7.04
CA SER A 17 7.75 10.99 -6.88
C SER A 17 8.01 11.38 -5.42
N SER A 18 7.49 10.62 -4.46
CA SER A 18 7.63 10.91 -3.03
C SER A 18 7.49 9.66 -2.15
N LYS A 19 7.85 9.79 -0.88
CA LYS A 19 7.60 8.78 0.16
C LYS A 19 6.10 8.45 0.29
N ASP A 20 5.23 9.46 0.18
CA ASP A 20 3.79 9.23 0.30
C ASP A 20 3.26 8.39 -0.86
N THR A 21 3.75 8.64 -2.09
CA THR A 21 3.32 7.87 -3.26
C THR A 21 3.77 6.41 -3.21
N ILE A 22 4.94 6.13 -2.62
CA ILE A 22 5.40 4.74 -2.45
C ILE A 22 4.64 4.03 -1.32
N GLU A 23 4.34 4.71 -0.21
CA GLU A 23 3.49 4.15 0.86
C GLU A 23 2.06 3.89 0.40
N ASP A 24 1.53 4.72 -0.50
CA ASP A 24 0.23 4.53 -1.10
C ASP A 24 0.20 3.27 -1.96
N ALA A 25 1.23 3.02 -2.76
CA ALA A 25 1.38 1.80 -3.55
C ALA A 25 1.57 0.55 -2.66
N PHE A 26 2.33 0.66 -1.57
CA PHE A 26 2.45 -0.42 -0.57
C PHE A 26 1.12 -0.76 0.08
N SER A 27 0.32 0.25 0.38
CA SER A 27 -1.02 0.07 0.95
C SER A 27 -1.97 -0.61 -0.02
N GLU A 28 -1.89 -0.27 -1.31
CA GLU A 28 -2.68 -0.90 -2.36
C GLU A 28 -2.30 -2.37 -2.54
N GLU A 29 -1.00 -2.67 -2.57
CA GLU A 29 -0.50 -4.05 -2.62
C GLU A 29 -0.92 -4.88 -1.40
N ALA A 30 -0.85 -4.28 -0.21
CA ALA A 30 -1.25 -4.89 1.04
C ALA A 30 -2.76 -5.19 1.10
N ILE A 31 -3.60 -4.28 0.57
CA ILE A 31 -5.04 -4.53 0.43
C ILE A 31 -5.29 -5.66 -0.57
N ARG A 32 -4.64 -5.62 -1.74
CA ARG A 32 -4.81 -6.60 -2.81
C ARG A 32 -4.45 -8.01 -2.39
N ARG A 33 -3.35 -8.17 -1.64
CA ARG A 33 -2.87 -9.46 -1.14
C ARG A 33 -3.31 -9.78 0.28
N ASN A 34 -4.20 -8.96 0.84
CA ASN A 34 -4.77 -9.11 2.17
C ASN A 34 -3.70 -9.32 3.25
N PHE A 35 -2.80 -8.35 3.43
CA PHE A 35 -1.86 -8.32 4.57
C PHE A 35 -1.74 -6.92 5.18
N LYS A 36 -1.12 -6.84 6.35
CA LYS A 36 -0.77 -5.58 7.02
C LYS A 36 0.71 -5.34 6.90
N TRP A 37 1.13 -4.11 6.67
CA TRP A 37 2.55 -3.74 6.63
C TRP A 37 2.89 -2.68 7.68
N ARG A 38 4.20 -2.48 7.91
CA ARG A 38 4.76 -1.40 8.74
C ARG A 38 6.11 -0.95 8.20
N VAL A 39 6.49 0.30 8.52
CA VAL A 39 7.85 0.80 8.33
C VAL A 39 8.73 0.30 9.48
N THR A 40 9.88 -0.28 9.15
CA THR A 40 10.91 -0.68 10.13
C THR A 40 12.07 0.30 10.17
N TYR A 41 12.37 0.97 9.07
CA TYR A 41 13.47 1.91 8.97
C TYR A 41 13.16 3.04 7.98
N TYR A 42 13.54 4.25 8.37
CA TYR A 42 13.48 5.45 7.53
C TYR A 42 14.47 6.51 8.02
N ASP A 43 15.33 7.00 7.13
CA ASP A 43 16.33 8.07 7.42
C ASP A 43 16.25 9.26 6.44
N GLY A 44 15.19 9.33 5.63
CA GLY A 44 15.05 10.30 4.54
C GLY A 44 15.75 9.92 3.23
N LYS A 45 16.61 8.90 3.22
CA LYS A 45 17.28 8.38 2.02
C LYS A 45 16.90 6.95 1.70
N GLN A 46 16.51 6.19 2.71
CA GLN A 46 16.12 4.80 2.62
C GLN A 46 14.80 4.61 3.35
N LEU A 47 14.03 3.65 2.86
CA LEU A 47 12.77 3.23 3.43
C LEU A 47 12.74 1.71 3.41
N HIS A 48 12.51 1.10 4.57
CA HIS A 48 12.31 -0.34 4.70
C HIS A 48 10.92 -0.60 5.26
N VAL A 49 10.17 -1.41 4.53
CA VAL A 49 8.85 -1.89 4.95
C VAL A 49 8.83 -3.40 5.00
N ILE A 50 8.08 -3.93 5.96
CA ILE A 50 7.89 -5.36 6.15
C ILE A 50 6.42 -5.67 6.37
N CYS A 51 6.07 -6.94 6.23
CA CYS A 51 4.77 -7.44 6.69
C CYS A 51 4.73 -7.39 8.23
N ARG A 52 3.57 -7.01 8.78
CA ARG A 52 3.37 -6.71 10.21
C ARG A 52 3.19 -7.96 11.07
N ILE A 53 3.15 -9.15 10.50
CA ILE A 53 2.85 -10.39 11.25
C ILE A 53 3.97 -10.71 12.24
N ASN A 54 3.57 -11.07 13.46
CA ASN A 54 4.44 -11.28 14.61
C ASN A 54 4.61 -12.78 14.97
N VAL A 55 4.59 -13.69 14.00
CA VAL A 55 4.78 -15.13 14.29
C VAL A 55 6.27 -15.47 14.18
N GLY A 56 6.88 -15.92 15.27
CA GLY A 56 8.26 -16.43 15.30
C GLY A 56 9.29 -15.49 14.68
N GLU A 57 9.97 -15.95 13.62
CA GLU A 57 10.98 -15.20 12.87
C GLU A 57 10.43 -14.03 12.02
N GLY A 58 9.11 -13.84 12.02
CA GLY A 58 8.44 -12.84 11.21
C GLY A 58 8.16 -13.30 9.79
N CYS A 59 7.49 -12.44 9.03
CA CYS A 59 7.18 -12.73 7.64
C CYS A 59 8.35 -12.36 6.71
N MET A 60 8.63 -13.21 5.73
CA MET A 60 9.69 -12.95 4.74
C MET A 60 9.42 -11.73 3.85
N TRP A 61 8.15 -11.35 3.67
CA TRP A 61 7.81 -10.24 2.79
C TRP A 61 8.40 -8.93 3.30
N GLN A 62 9.19 -8.29 2.45
CA GLN A 62 9.81 -7.01 2.73
C GLN A 62 10.12 -6.26 1.43
N LEU A 63 10.21 -4.94 1.54
CA LEU A 63 10.56 -4.08 0.43
C LEU A 63 11.45 -2.93 0.90
N ARG A 64 12.48 -2.64 0.11
CA ARG A 64 13.41 -1.53 0.36
C ARG A 64 13.37 -0.54 -0.78
N ALA A 65 13.26 0.74 -0.45
CA ALA A 65 13.33 1.82 -1.41
C ALA A 65 14.38 2.84 -1.00
N ALA A 66 14.94 3.53 -1.99
CA ALA A 66 15.93 4.57 -1.76
C ALA A 66 15.57 5.85 -2.53
N ASN A 67 15.81 6.99 -1.90
CA ASN A 67 15.70 8.30 -2.54
C ASN A 67 16.93 8.56 -3.41
N MET A 68 16.70 8.82 -4.69
CA MET A 68 17.70 9.39 -5.58
C MET A 68 17.82 10.89 -5.32
N LYS A 69 18.79 11.26 -4.46
CA LYS A 69 19.07 12.65 -4.05
C LYS A 69 19.04 13.69 -5.17
N ARG A 70 19.50 13.34 -6.38
CA ARG A 70 19.58 14.26 -7.52
C ARG A 70 18.24 14.51 -8.23
N LYS A 71 17.29 13.58 -8.13
CA LYS A 71 16.00 13.63 -8.84
C LYS A 71 14.80 13.78 -7.91
N GLY A 72 15.00 13.71 -6.59
CA GLY A 72 13.91 13.68 -5.60
C GLY A 72 13.04 12.41 -5.64
N ALA A 73 13.26 11.52 -6.62
CA ALA A 73 12.49 10.31 -6.83
C ALA A 73 12.90 9.18 -5.87
N TRP A 74 11.94 8.36 -5.49
CA TRP A 74 12.11 7.14 -4.71
C TRP A 74 12.08 5.93 -5.63
N ILE A 75 13.03 5.00 -5.48
CA ILE A 75 13.11 3.80 -6.32
C ILE A 75 13.11 2.56 -5.44
N ILE A 76 12.30 1.58 -5.80
CA ILE A 76 12.31 0.25 -5.20
C ILE A 76 13.64 -0.43 -5.57
N ARG A 77 14.43 -0.79 -4.56
CA ARG A 77 15.73 -1.45 -4.72
C ARG A 77 15.66 -2.95 -4.50
N THR A 78 14.73 -3.39 -3.65
CA THR A 78 14.59 -4.81 -3.31
C THR A 78 13.13 -5.08 -3.03
N VAL A 79 12.63 -6.21 -3.54
CA VAL A 79 11.32 -6.76 -3.21
C VAL A 79 11.51 -8.24 -2.89
N GLU A 80 11.19 -8.64 -1.67
CA GLU A 80 10.96 -10.04 -1.33
C GLU A 80 9.45 -10.25 -1.32
N ASN A 81 8.95 -10.97 -2.33
CA ASN A 81 7.53 -11.13 -2.55
C ASN A 81 6.94 -12.32 -1.79
N ASN A 82 7.77 -13.19 -1.21
CA ASN A 82 7.34 -14.39 -0.53
C ASN A 82 6.69 -14.09 0.83
N HIS A 83 5.50 -14.65 1.05
CA HIS A 83 4.87 -14.68 2.36
C HIS A 83 4.86 -16.12 2.87
N ASN A 84 5.48 -16.34 4.03
CA ASN A 84 5.31 -17.55 4.85
C ASN A 84 4.13 -17.45 5.83
N CYS A 85 3.38 -16.34 5.78
CA CYS A 85 2.28 -16.08 6.67
C CYS A 85 0.93 -16.36 6.01
N SER A 86 0.02 -17.01 6.73
CA SER A 86 -1.34 -17.22 6.25
C SER A 86 -2.16 -15.92 6.32
N SER A 87 -2.96 -15.65 5.30
CA SER A 87 -3.94 -14.55 5.29
C SER A 87 -4.96 -14.65 6.43
N SER A 88 -5.20 -15.86 6.96
CA SER A 88 -6.09 -16.09 8.11
C SER A 88 -5.51 -15.61 9.45
N MET A 89 -4.20 -15.37 9.53
CA MET A 89 -3.53 -14.86 10.75
C MET A 89 -3.57 -13.34 10.86
N LEU A 90 -4.07 -12.65 9.84
CA LEU A 90 -4.21 -11.20 9.81
C LEU A 90 -5.61 -10.86 10.27
N SER A 91 -5.74 -10.22 11.44
CA SER A 91 -7.06 -9.77 11.89
C SER A 91 -7.71 -8.93 10.80
N HIS A 92 -8.98 -9.22 10.51
CA HIS A 92 -9.81 -8.57 9.47
C HIS A 92 -9.95 -7.04 9.63
N ASP A 93 -9.36 -6.45 10.67
CA ASP A 93 -9.26 -5.01 10.84
C ASP A 93 -8.32 -4.38 9.81
N HIS A 94 -8.84 -4.09 8.62
CA HIS A 94 -8.21 -3.25 7.60
C HIS A 94 -8.23 -1.76 8.01
N ARG A 95 -7.79 -1.45 9.23
CA ARG A 95 -7.61 -0.07 9.72
C ARG A 95 -6.56 0.74 8.92
N GLN A 96 -5.94 0.12 7.90
CA GLN A 96 -5.01 0.75 6.96
C GLN A 96 -5.69 1.49 5.80
N LEU A 97 -7.01 1.36 5.63
CA LEU A 97 -7.78 2.29 4.80
C LEU A 97 -7.84 3.65 5.51
N LYS A 98 -6.83 4.50 5.26
CA LYS A 98 -6.81 5.90 5.73
C LYS A 98 -8.15 6.52 5.33
N ALA A 99 -8.91 7.10 6.27
CA ALA A 99 -10.23 7.69 6.03
C ALA A 99 -10.24 8.69 4.85
N LYS A 100 -9.10 9.36 4.61
CA LYS A 100 -8.88 10.25 3.46
C LYS A 100 -8.96 9.53 2.10
N LYS A 101 -8.38 8.32 1.98
CA LYS A 101 -8.50 7.50 0.76
C LYS A 101 -9.94 7.04 0.56
N LEU A 102 -10.59 6.56 1.63
CA LEU A 102 -12.02 6.20 1.58
C LEU A 102 -12.89 7.36 1.12
N GLY A 103 -12.71 8.56 1.70
CA GLY A 103 -13.43 9.75 1.30
C GLY A 103 -13.21 10.13 -0.17
N THR A 104 -11.99 9.95 -0.67
CA THR A 104 -11.66 10.21 -2.08
C THR A 104 -12.34 9.19 -3.01
N THR A 105 -12.29 7.90 -2.66
CA THR A 105 -12.94 6.83 -3.41
C THR A 105 -14.46 7.00 -3.44
N ILE A 106 -15.08 7.27 -2.29
CA ILE A 106 -16.53 7.53 -2.19
C ILE A 106 -16.91 8.77 -3.02
N LYS A 107 -16.11 9.84 -2.95
CA LYS A 107 -16.32 11.05 -3.76
C LYS A 107 -16.27 10.76 -5.26
N HIS A 108 -15.33 9.94 -5.71
CA HIS A 108 -15.26 9.51 -7.12
C HIS A 108 -16.45 8.64 -7.52
N LEU A 109 -16.87 7.71 -6.65
CA LEU A 109 -18.03 6.86 -6.91
C LEU A 109 -19.32 7.68 -7.06
N ILE A 110 -19.56 8.65 -6.18
CA ILE A 110 -20.73 9.55 -6.27
C ILE A 110 -20.67 10.41 -7.53
N LYS A 111 -19.49 10.91 -7.92
CA LYS A 111 -19.33 11.66 -9.17
C LYS A 111 -19.64 10.81 -10.41
N ALA A 112 -19.23 9.55 -10.41
CA ALA A 112 -19.45 8.64 -11.53
C ALA A 112 -20.90 8.14 -11.59
N GLN A 113 -21.55 7.98 -10.43
CA GLN A 113 -22.91 7.44 -10.30
C GLN A 113 -23.70 8.25 -9.26
N PRO A 114 -24.23 9.44 -9.63
CA PRO A 114 -24.90 10.34 -8.69
C PRO A 114 -26.22 9.79 -8.13
N TYR A 115 -26.77 8.74 -8.73
CA TYR A 115 -27.99 8.06 -8.31
C TYR A 115 -27.77 7.01 -7.20
N ILE A 116 -26.51 6.67 -6.86
CA ILE A 116 -26.23 5.73 -5.76
C ILE A 116 -26.55 6.40 -4.43
N LYS A 117 -27.48 5.82 -3.67
CA LYS A 117 -27.79 6.26 -2.31
C LYS A 117 -26.61 5.96 -1.38
N ILE A 118 -26.21 6.93 -0.56
CA ILE A 118 -25.10 6.78 0.41
C ILE A 118 -25.31 5.56 1.33
N LYS A 119 -26.56 5.24 1.70
CA LYS A 119 -26.89 4.04 2.48
C LYS A 119 -26.47 2.72 1.81
N ALA A 120 -26.51 2.64 0.47
CA ALA A 120 -26.06 1.47 -0.27
C ALA A 120 -24.53 1.33 -0.30
N ILE A 121 -23.78 2.43 -0.09
CA ILE A 121 -22.31 2.43 0.03
C ILE A 121 -21.89 1.98 1.44
N MET A 122 -22.71 2.26 2.45
CA MET A 122 -22.42 2.00 3.86
C MET A 122 -22.98 0.67 4.39
N SER A 123 -23.90 0.02 3.69
CA SER A 123 -24.42 -1.29 4.13
C SER A 123 -23.41 -2.39 3.82
N ARG A 124 -22.84 -2.96 4.88
CA ARG A 124 -22.28 -4.30 4.94
C ARG A 124 -23.21 -5.18 5.75
#